data_AF-A0A2H3D223-F1
#
_entry.id   AF-A0A2H3D223-F1
#
_cell.length_a   1.000
_cell.length_b   1.000
_cell.length_c   1.000
_cell.angle_alpha   90.00
_cell.angle_beta   90.00
_cell.angle_gamma   90.00
#
_symmetry.space_group_name_H-M   'P 1'
#
loop_
_entity.id
_entity.type
_entity.pdbx_description
1 polymer ?
#
loop_
_entity_poly.entity_id
_entity_poly.type
_entity_poly.pdbx_seq_one_letter_code
_entity_poly.pdbx_strand_id
1 'polypeptide(L)'
;MDVTDEESVKAGVKHIEGIDGKLDILVNNAGIAGPLRDPDFTAKKFAATDPFEPETVQTWTDLFALNTIAPFFVVRAFQSLLIKGARSRPQGTSSVINVSSVGAQMNTPTPLTSACVAYLMTKSALDKLTLVLGTSFAQRGIPIRVNVLAPGVFASQLISPEVLEAIRTKPLPGMVAPIPAKRQGTEVEMGMTAVYLAASDYTNGAVLTVDGAVSLVNP
;
A
#
# COMPACT_ATOMS: atom_id res chain seq x y z
N MET A 1 13.16 -8.53 6.88
CA MET A 1 13.65 -8.48 5.49
C MET A 1 13.55 -7.04 5.04
N ASP A 2 14.67 -6.39 4.75
CA ASP A 2 14.65 -5.13 4.00
C ASP A 2 14.26 -5.45 2.56
N VAL A 3 13.19 -4.83 2.07
CA VAL A 3 12.64 -5.08 0.73
C VAL A 3 13.31 -4.24 -0.36
N THR A 4 14.12 -3.26 0.04
CA THR A 4 14.89 -2.40 -0.87
C THR A 4 16.27 -2.96 -1.18
N ASP A 5 16.70 -3.99 -0.46
CA ASP A 5 17.94 -4.73 -0.69
C ASP A 5 17.64 -6.10 -1.34
N GLU A 6 18.19 -6.28 -2.55
CA GLU A 6 17.99 -7.49 -3.35
C GLU A 6 18.54 -8.76 -2.65
N GLU A 7 19.67 -8.66 -1.94
CA GLU A 7 20.25 -9.81 -1.24
C GLU A 7 19.43 -10.20 0.00
N SER A 8 18.91 -9.21 0.74
CA SER A 8 17.92 -9.43 1.80
C SER A 8 16.66 -10.11 1.27
N VAL A 9 16.13 -9.70 0.11
CA VAL A 9 14.97 -10.35 -0.52
C VAL A 9 15.29 -11.80 -0.94
N LYS A 10 16.45 -12.04 -1.56
CA LYS A 10 16.91 -13.40 -1.92
C LYS A 10 17.05 -14.30 -0.69
N ALA A 11 17.57 -13.76 0.42
CA ALA A 11 17.66 -14.50 1.68
C ALA A 11 16.26 -14.88 2.20
N GLY A 12 15.28 -13.98 2.11
CA GLY A 12 13.88 -14.26 2.42
C GLY A 12 13.28 -15.37 1.55
N VAL A 13 13.54 -15.36 0.24
CA VAL A 13 13.10 -16.43 -0.67
C VAL A 13 13.67 -17.79 -0.25
N LYS A 14 14.98 -17.87 0.00
CA LYS A 14 15.63 -19.11 0.46
C LYS A 14 15.07 -19.60 1.78
N HIS A 15 14.77 -18.69 2.70
CA HIS A 15 14.18 -19.02 4.00
C HIS A 15 12.81 -19.67 3.84
N ILE A 16 11.90 -19.07 3.06
CA ILE A 16 10.56 -19.66 2.81
C ILE A 16 10.65 -20.97 2.03
N GLU A 17 11.55 -21.05 1.04
CA GLU A 17 11.78 -22.28 0.30
C GLU A 17 12.24 -23.44 1.20
N GLY A 18 13.07 -23.16 2.21
CA GLY A 18 13.53 -24.15 3.18
C GLY A 18 12.48 -24.59 4.22
N ILE A 19 11.43 -23.80 4.43
CA ILE A 19 10.34 -24.11 5.39
C ILE A 19 9.26 -24.94 4.70
N ASP A 20 8.60 -24.38 3.69
CA ASP A 20 7.42 -24.99 3.06
C ASP A 20 7.62 -25.33 1.57
N GLY A 21 8.71 -24.84 0.96
CA GLY A 21 8.98 -25.03 -0.47
C GLY A 21 8.00 -24.31 -1.42
N LYS A 22 7.03 -23.57 -0.87
CA LYS A 22 5.99 -22.84 -1.60
C LYS A 22 5.56 -21.58 -0.84
N LEU A 23 4.81 -20.71 -1.52
CA LEU A 23 4.18 -19.54 -0.91
C LEU A 23 2.77 -19.39 -1.49
N ASP A 24 1.74 -19.35 -0.66
CA ASP A 24 0.35 -19.20 -1.13
C ASP A 24 -0.08 -17.72 -1.17
N ILE A 25 0.42 -16.90 -0.24
CA ILE A 25 0.01 -15.50 -0.07
C ILE A 25 1.26 -14.64 0.15
N LEU A 26 1.38 -13.55 -0.60
CA LEU A 26 2.39 -12.51 -0.41
C LEU A 26 1.70 -11.17 -0.14
N VAL A 27 2.02 -10.54 0.98
CA VAL A 27 1.51 -9.21 1.33
C VAL A 27 2.65 -8.20 1.30
N ASN A 28 2.64 -7.32 0.30
CA ASN A 28 3.56 -6.18 0.21
C ASN A 28 3.01 -5.03 1.07
N ASN A 29 3.38 -5.03 2.35
CA ASN A 29 2.93 -4.03 3.33
C ASN A 29 3.96 -2.92 3.63
N ALA A 30 5.25 -3.17 3.38
CA ALA A 30 6.29 -2.19 3.69
C ALA A 30 6.06 -0.88 2.91
N GLY A 31 6.13 0.26 3.59
CA GLY A 31 5.95 1.56 2.98
C GLY A 31 6.15 2.73 3.95
N ILE A 32 6.37 3.91 3.39
CA ILE A 32 6.53 5.18 4.10
C ILE A 32 5.61 6.25 3.51
N ALA A 33 5.16 7.19 4.34
CA ALA A 33 4.25 8.26 3.93
C ALA A 33 4.92 9.63 3.70
N GLY A 34 6.17 9.79 4.16
CA GLY A 34 6.96 10.99 4.00
C GLY A 34 8.45 10.68 4.07
N PRO A 35 9.32 11.69 4.03
CA PRO A 35 10.77 11.49 4.06
C PRO A 35 11.22 10.87 5.39
N LEU A 36 12.04 9.82 5.30
CA LEU A 36 12.66 9.18 6.47
C LEU A 36 13.72 10.05 7.16
N ARG A 37 14.21 11.07 6.46
CA ARG A 37 15.39 11.88 6.85
C ARG A 37 15.04 13.30 7.26
N ASP A 38 13.75 13.67 7.26
CA ASP A 38 13.28 15.00 7.65
C ASP A 38 12.08 14.89 8.60
N PRO A 39 12.32 14.84 9.92
CA PRO A 39 11.24 14.73 10.92
C PRO A 39 10.34 15.98 10.94
N ASP A 40 10.82 17.12 10.43
CA ASP A 40 10.09 18.38 10.40
C ASP A 40 9.36 18.59 9.08
N PHE A 41 9.39 17.62 8.15
CA PHE A 41 8.81 17.76 6.81
C PHE A 41 7.37 18.26 6.85
N THR A 42 6.52 17.64 7.70
CA THR A 42 5.11 18.01 7.80
C THR A 42 4.95 19.44 8.33
N ALA A 43 5.74 19.85 9.33
CA ALA A 43 5.69 21.21 9.85
C ALA A 43 6.15 22.24 8.79
N LYS A 44 7.26 21.96 8.10
CA LYS A 44 7.75 22.78 6.99
C LYS A 44 6.73 22.87 5.85
N LYS A 45 6.06 21.76 5.54
CA LYS A 45 5.02 21.69 4.50
C LYS A 45 3.84 22.62 4.81
N PHE A 46 3.40 22.68 6.06
CA PHE A 46 2.33 23.59 6.47
C PHE A 46 2.78 25.04 6.61
N ALA A 47 4.08 25.30 6.80
CA ALA A 47 4.63 26.65 6.87
C ALA A 47 5.01 27.22 5.49
N ALA A 48 5.18 26.37 4.48
CA ALA A 48 5.59 26.77 3.14
C ALA A 48 4.49 27.56 2.40
N THR A 49 4.90 28.61 1.68
CA THR A 49 4.00 29.35 0.78
C THR A 49 3.90 28.69 -0.59
N ASP A 50 4.95 28.01 -1.02
CA ASP A 50 4.92 27.17 -2.23
C ASP A 50 4.27 25.82 -1.88
N PRO A 51 3.16 25.43 -2.55
CA PRO A 51 2.48 24.16 -2.29
C PRO A 51 3.34 22.92 -2.59
N PHE A 52 4.48 23.05 -3.26
CA PHE A 52 5.41 21.98 -3.58
C PHE A 52 6.68 21.98 -2.72
N GLU A 53 6.89 22.95 -1.84
CA GLU A 53 7.96 22.87 -0.85
C GLU A 53 7.48 22.14 0.42
N PRO A 54 8.34 21.41 1.16
CA PRO A 54 9.74 21.07 0.85
C PRO A 54 9.86 19.70 0.14
N GLU A 55 9.41 19.56 -1.11
CA GLU A 55 9.66 18.33 -1.88
C GLU A 55 11.12 18.29 -2.38
N THR A 56 11.75 17.12 -2.31
CA THR A 56 13.12 16.93 -2.82
C THR A 56 13.20 15.70 -3.72
N VAL A 57 14.13 15.70 -4.67
CA VAL A 57 14.39 14.53 -5.52
C VAL A 57 14.70 13.30 -4.67
N GLN A 58 15.47 13.44 -3.59
CA GLN A 58 15.81 12.32 -2.72
C GLN A 58 14.57 11.75 -2.00
N THR A 59 13.68 12.62 -1.51
CA THR A 59 12.39 12.20 -0.93
C THR A 59 11.60 11.36 -1.93
N TRP A 60 11.47 11.85 -3.17
CA TRP A 60 10.80 11.11 -4.24
C TRP A 60 11.46 9.76 -4.52
N THR A 61 12.79 9.74 -4.66
CA THR A 61 13.54 8.51 -4.91
C THR A 61 13.33 7.48 -3.80
N ASP A 62 13.44 7.89 -2.53
CA ASP A 62 13.27 6.99 -1.38
C ASP A 62 11.84 6.41 -1.33
N LEU A 63 10.83 7.26 -1.52
CA LEU A 63 9.42 6.85 -1.53
C LEU A 63 9.13 5.90 -2.70
N PHE A 64 9.59 6.18 -3.92
CA PHE A 64 9.39 5.29 -5.07
C PHE A 64 10.15 3.98 -4.92
N ALA A 65 11.36 4.00 -4.38
CA ALA A 65 12.16 2.81 -4.13
C ALA A 65 11.40 1.83 -3.22
N LEU A 66 10.87 2.32 -2.09
CA LEU A 66 10.18 1.48 -1.11
C LEU A 66 8.73 1.15 -1.49
N ASN A 67 7.93 2.15 -1.87
CA ASN A 67 6.48 1.97 -2.03
C ASN A 67 6.08 1.35 -3.37
N THR A 68 6.95 1.40 -4.39
CA THR A 68 6.59 1.00 -5.76
C THR A 68 7.58 0.02 -6.37
N ILE A 69 8.87 0.34 -6.37
CA ILE A 69 9.90 -0.48 -7.01
C ILE A 69 10.10 -1.79 -6.24
N ALA A 70 10.26 -1.72 -4.91
CA ALA A 70 10.45 -2.90 -4.08
C ALA A 70 9.31 -3.94 -4.23
N PRO A 71 8.00 -3.59 -4.15
CA PRO A 71 6.91 -4.53 -4.39
C PRO A 71 7.02 -5.32 -5.69
N PHE A 72 7.43 -4.68 -6.81
CA PHE A 72 7.65 -5.38 -8.08
C PHE A 72 8.73 -6.45 -7.96
N PHE A 73 9.89 -6.09 -7.40
CA PHE A 73 11.02 -7.00 -7.29
C PHE A 73 10.78 -8.11 -6.25
N VAL A 74 10.06 -7.82 -5.16
CA VAL A 74 9.62 -8.84 -4.20
C VAL A 74 8.70 -9.85 -4.89
N VAL A 75 7.68 -9.41 -5.64
CA VAL A 75 6.80 -10.32 -6.40
C VAL A 75 7.60 -11.18 -7.37
N ARG A 76 8.54 -10.56 -8.11
CA ARG A 76 9.41 -11.28 -9.05
C ARG A 76 10.26 -12.33 -8.35
N ALA A 77 10.86 -12.01 -7.20
CA ALA A 77 11.73 -12.91 -6.46
C ALA A 77 10.96 -14.12 -5.89
N PHE A 78 9.74 -13.89 -5.39
CA PHE A 78 8.88 -14.94 -4.83
C PHE A 78 8.02 -15.67 -5.87
N GLN A 79 8.05 -15.27 -7.15
CA GLN A 79 7.15 -15.78 -8.20
C GLN A 79 7.17 -17.32 -8.32
N SER A 80 8.35 -17.94 -8.24
CA SER A 80 8.47 -19.40 -8.33
C SER A 80 7.73 -20.11 -7.18
N LEU A 81 7.91 -19.60 -5.95
CA LEU A 81 7.23 -20.14 -4.76
C LEU A 81 5.71 -19.89 -4.83
N LEU A 82 5.30 -18.74 -5.34
CA LEU A 82 3.89 -18.42 -5.60
C LEU A 82 3.26 -19.40 -6.60
N ILE A 83 3.94 -19.72 -7.69
CA ILE A 83 3.46 -20.73 -8.66
C ILE A 83 3.34 -22.12 -8.00
N LYS A 84 4.32 -22.51 -7.18
CA LYS A 84 4.26 -23.77 -6.42
C LYS A 84 3.08 -23.79 -5.44
N GLY A 85 2.80 -22.68 -4.76
CA GLY A 85 1.66 -22.51 -3.85
C GLY A 85 0.33 -22.74 -4.55
N ALA A 86 0.10 -22.02 -5.66
CA ALA A 86 -1.09 -22.15 -6.48
C ALA A 86 -1.32 -23.60 -6.95
N ARG A 87 -0.26 -24.25 -7.44
CA ARG A 87 -0.31 -25.63 -7.94
C ARG A 87 -0.47 -26.70 -6.86
N SER A 88 -0.32 -26.35 -5.58
CA SER A 88 -0.55 -27.28 -4.46
C SER A 88 -2.03 -27.58 -4.23
N ARG A 89 -2.94 -26.84 -4.88
CA ARG A 89 -4.39 -27.01 -4.77
C ARG A 89 -5.01 -27.16 -6.17
N PRO A 90 -5.99 -28.06 -6.38
CA PRO A 90 -6.71 -28.15 -7.64
C PRO A 90 -7.37 -26.82 -7.99
N GLN A 91 -7.10 -26.30 -9.20
CA GLN A 91 -7.60 -24.99 -9.67
C GLN A 91 -7.22 -23.81 -8.75
N GLY A 92 -6.20 -23.98 -7.91
CA GLY A 92 -5.78 -22.96 -6.95
C GLY A 92 -5.03 -21.81 -7.62
N THR A 93 -5.11 -20.65 -6.98
CA THR A 93 -4.27 -19.49 -7.30
C THR A 93 -3.52 -19.03 -6.06
N SER A 94 -2.36 -18.40 -6.23
CA SER A 94 -1.70 -17.66 -5.16
C SER A 94 -2.13 -16.21 -5.18
N SER A 95 -2.08 -15.54 -4.03
CA SER A 95 -2.52 -14.15 -3.89
C SER A 95 -1.37 -13.22 -3.56
N VAL A 96 -1.22 -12.15 -4.34
CA VAL A 96 -0.39 -11.00 -4.00
C VAL A 96 -1.32 -9.86 -3.59
N ILE A 97 -1.08 -9.30 -2.41
CA ILE A 97 -1.81 -8.15 -1.88
C ILE A 97 -0.82 -7.00 -1.72
N ASN A 98 -1.01 -5.94 -2.49
CA ASN A 98 -0.27 -4.69 -2.35
C ASN A 98 -1.04 -3.75 -1.42
N VAL A 99 -0.41 -3.29 -0.34
CA VAL A 99 -1.03 -2.32 0.58
C VAL A 99 -0.78 -0.91 0.06
N SER A 100 -1.80 -0.34 -0.56
CA SER A 100 -1.79 1.01 -1.12
C SER A 100 -2.27 2.03 -0.08
N SER A 101 -3.11 2.99 -0.49
CA SER A 101 -3.73 4.02 0.36
C SER A 101 -4.86 4.70 -0.42
N VAL A 102 -5.86 5.23 0.27
CA VAL A 102 -6.79 6.20 -0.33
C VAL A 102 -6.07 7.42 -0.92
N GLY A 103 -4.85 7.72 -0.46
CA GLY A 103 -3.99 8.74 -1.07
C GLY A 103 -3.68 8.51 -2.54
N ALA A 104 -3.84 7.28 -3.07
CA ALA A 104 -3.72 7.00 -4.50
C ALA A 104 -4.84 7.65 -5.34
N GLN A 105 -5.96 7.99 -4.72
CA GLN A 105 -7.18 8.52 -5.34
C GLN A 105 -7.44 10.00 -4.99
N MET A 106 -6.72 10.54 -3.99
CA MET A 106 -6.86 11.92 -3.54
C MET A 106 -6.11 12.88 -4.45
N ASN A 107 -6.71 14.04 -4.72
CA ASN A 107 -6.10 15.10 -5.54
C ASN A 107 -5.28 16.10 -4.72
N THR A 108 -5.46 16.14 -3.40
CA THR A 108 -4.79 17.10 -2.51
C THR A 108 -3.97 16.36 -1.46
N PRO A 109 -2.68 16.70 -1.26
CA PRO A 109 -1.92 16.23 -0.12
C PRO A 109 -2.56 16.73 1.18
N THR A 110 -2.85 15.84 2.12
CA THR A 110 -3.47 16.16 3.41
C THR A 110 -2.58 15.65 4.55
N PRO A 111 -2.82 16.01 5.82
CA PRO A 111 -2.13 15.37 6.94
C PRO A 111 -2.21 13.84 6.93
N LEU A 112 -3.26 13.24 6.34
CA LEU A 112 -3.40 11.78 6.21
C LEU A 112 -2.35 11.15 5.29
N THR A 113 -1.80 11.93 4.36
CA THR A 113 -0.78 11.51 3.41
C THR A 113 0.57 12.15 3.74
N SER A 114 0.79 12.51 5.01
CA SER A 114 1.93 13.30 5.50
C SER A 114 2.15 14.62 4.74
N ALA A 115 1.10 15.11 4.06
CA ALA A 115 1.12 16.21 3.11
C ALA A 115 2.20 16.08 2.00
N CYS A 116 2.66 14.86 1.71
CA CYS A 116 3.72 14.58 0.75
C CYS A 116 3.17 14.19 -0.63
N VAL A 117 3.46 14.98 -1.66
CA VAL A 117 3.02 14.73 -3.04
C VAL A 117 3.58 13.41 -3.56
N ALA A 118 4.86 13.14 -3.31
CA ALA A 118 5.51 11.90 -3.72
C ALA A 118 4.77 10.67 -3.21
N TYR A 119 4.25 10.69 -1.98
CA TYR A 119 3.50 9.56 -1.44
C TYR A 119 2.25 9.23 -2.26
N LEU A 120 1.43 10.23 -2.58
CA LEU A 120 0.23 10.04 -3.41
C LEU A 120 0.62 9.37 -4.74
N MET A 121 1.65 9.91 -5.40
CA MET A 121 2.15 9.39 -6.68
C MET A 121 2.64 7.94 -6.57
N THR A 122 3.37 7.58 -5.52
CA THR A 122 3.83 6.19 -5.33
C THR A 122 2.69 5.21 -5.13
N LYS A 123 1.62 5.63 -4.44
CA LYS A 123 0.45 4.79 -4.19
C LYS A 123 -0.40 4.64 -5.45
N SER A 124 -0.60 5.70 -6.24
CA SER A 124 -1.20 5.59 -7.57
C SER A 124 -0.37 4.71 -8.52
N ALA A 125 0.96 4.80 -8.46
CA ALA A 125 1.85 3.95 -9.24
C ALA A 125 1.77 2.47 -8.81
N LEU A 126 1.64 2.18 -7.51
CA LEU A 126 1.45 0.83 -6.98
C LEU A 126 0.09 0.24 -7.42
N ASP A 127 -0.96 1.04 -7.46
CA ASP A 127 -2.27 0.62 -7.98
C ASP A 127 -2.16 0.23 -9.46
N LYS A 128 -1.49 1.06 -10.27
CA LYS A 128 -1.25 0.74 -11.68
C LYS A 128 -0.38 -0.50 -11.86
N LEU A 129 0.68 -0.63 -11.06
CA LEU A 129 1.57 -1.80 -11.06
C LEU A 129 0.78 -3.09 -10.76
N THR A 130 -0.16 -3.04 -9.83
CA THR A 130 -1.05 -4.17 -9.50
C THR A 130 -1.83 -4.65 -10.72
N LEU A 131 -2.45 -3.72 -11.46
CA LEU A 131 -3.19 -4.06 -12.69
C LEU A 131 -2.27 -4.65 -13.77
N VAL A 132 -1.06 -4.09 -13.93
CA VAL A 132 -0.09 -4.58 -14.91
C VAL A 132 0.38 -5.99 -14.56
N LEU A 133 0.71 -6.26 -13.29
CA LEU A 133 1.13 -7.58 -12.83
C LEU A 133 0.00 -8.62 -12.97
N GLY A 134 -1.20 -8.30 -12.47
CA GLY A 134 -2.37 -9.18 -12.56
C GLY A 134 -2.71 -9.54 -14.01
N THR A 135 -2.69 -8.56 -14.92
CA THR A 135 -2.90 -8.78 -16.36
C THR A 135 -1.79 -9.62 -16.98
N SER A 136 -0.52 -9.32 -16.67
CA SER A 136 0.64 -10.02 -17.21
C SER A 136 0.67 -11.50 -16.81
N PHE A 137 0.29 -11.81 -15.56
CA PHE A 137 0.17 -13.19 -15.11
C PHE A 137 -1.00 -13.91 -15.77
N ALA A 138 -2.19 -13.29 -15.80
CA ALA A 138 -3.39 -13.87 -16.39
C ALA A 138 -3.20 -14.22 -17.87
N GLN A 139 -2.65 -13.31 -18.68
CA GLN A 139 -2.42 -13.52 -20.11
C GLN A 139 -1.43 -14.66 -20.41
N ARG A 140 -0.59 -15.03 -19.45
CA ARG A 140 0.42 -16.10 -19.57
C ARG A 140 0.01 -17.39 -18.87
N GLY A 141 -1.20 -17.47 -18.32
CA GLY A 141 -1.65 -18.64 -17.55
C GLY A 141 -0.84 -18.87 -16.27
N ILE A 142 -0.22 -17.82 -15.71
CA ILE A 142 0.49 -17.88 -14.43
C ILE A 142 -0.57 -17.73 -13.33
N PRO A 143 -0.76 -18.72 -12.43
CA PRO A 143 -1.87 -18.75 -11.48
C PRO A 143 -1.60 -17.87 -10.23
N ILE A 144 -1.31 -16.59 -10.46
CA ILE A 144 -1.09 -15.59 -9.42
C ILE A 144 -2.07 -14.44 -9.64
N ARG A 145 -2.87 -14.13 -8.63
CA ARG A 145 -3.73 -12.95 -8.58
C ARG A 145 -3.00 -11.82 -7.88
N VAL A 146 -3.27 -10.59 -8.29
CA VAL A 146 -2.65 -9.40 -7.71
C VAL A 146 -3.76 -8.38 -7.45
N ASN A 147 -3.92 -7.97 -6.19
CA ASN A 147 -4.95 -7.01 -5.79
C ASN A 147 -4.36 -5.95 -4.86
N VAL A 148 -5.08 -4.84 -4.76
CA VAL A 148 -4.78 -3.75 -3.84
C VAL A 148 -5.74 -3.81 -2.66
N LEU A 149 -5.16 -3.67 -1.48
CA LEU A 149 -5.86 -3.22 -0.28
C LEU A 149 -5.53 -1.73 -0.12
N ALA A 150 -6.54 -0.86 -0.07
CA ALA A 150 -6.38 0.60 0.03
C ALA A 150 -6.97 1.13 1.35
N PRO A 151 -6.14 1.29 2.41
CA PRO A 151 -6.60 1.83 3.68
C PRO A 151 -6.93 3.32 3.59
N GLY A 152 -7.98 3.73 4.29
CA GLY A 152 -8.17 5.11 4.76
C GLY A 152 -7.38 5.39 6.04
N VAL A 153 -8.07 5.96 7.03
CA VAL A 153 -7.44 6.36 8.30
C VAL A 153 -7.49 5.21 9.31
N PHE A 154 -6.32 4.74 9.72
CA PHE A 154 -6.12 3.70 10.74
C PHE A 154 -5.09 4.16 11.75
N ALA A 155 -5.24 3.72 13.00
CA ALA A 155 -4.21 3.91 14.03
C ALA A 155 -2.91 3.24 13.56
N SER A 156 -1.84 4.02 13.46
CA SER A 156 -0.52 3.53 13.11
C SER A 156 0.55 4.53 13.54
N GLN A 157 1.81 4.13 13.48
CA GLN A 157 2.94 5.05 13.69
C GLN A 157 2.97 6.22 12.68
N LEU A 158 2.23 6.12 11.57
CA LEU A 158 2.16 7.16 10.54
C LEU A 158 1.15 8.27 10.86
N ILE A 159 0.23 8.07 11.81
CA ILE A 159 -0.85 9.02 12.10
C ILE A 159 -0.82 9.38 13.59
N SER A 160 -0.70 10.68 13.88
CA SER A 160 -0.63 11.15 15.26
C SER A 160 -1.99 11.04 15.98
N PRO A 161 -2.01 10.87 17.32
CA PRO A 161 -3.25 10.84 18.11
C PRO A 161 -4.13 12.07 17.90
N GLU A 162 -3.53 13.24 17.71
CA GLU A 162 -4.25 14.50 17.47
C GLU A 162 -5.02 14.47 16.14
N VAL A 163 -4.42 13.89 15.10
CA VAL A 163 -5.09 13.67 13.81
C VAL A 163 -6.25 12.70 13.99
N LEU A 164 -6.06 11.60 14.73
CA LEU A 164 -7.09 10.61 14.99
C LEU A 164 -8.30 11.15 15.77
N GLU A 165 -8.09 12.13 16.64
CA GLU A 165 -9.20 12.80 17.33
C GLU A 165 -9.87 13.85 16.44
N ALA A 166 -9.09 14.60 15.66
CA ALA A 166 -9.60 15.63 14.78
C ALA A 166 -10.56 15.08 13.70
N ILE A 167 -10.24 13.90 13.12
CA ILE A 167 -11.07 13.28 12.07
C ILE A 167 -12.51 12.95 12.52
N ARG A 168 -12.78 12.89 13.82
CA ARG A 168 -14.10 12.56 14.38
C ARG A 168 -15.06 13.74 14.31
N THR A 169 -14.53 14.96 14.35
CA THR A 169 -15.31 16.17 14.64
C THR A 169 -15.20 17.24 13.56
N LYS A 170 -14.10 17.29 12.80
CA LYS A 170 -13.86 18.36 11.81
C LYS A 170 -13.04 17.86 10.62
N PRO A 171 -13.16 18.50 9.45
CA PRO A 171 -12.25 18.24 8.34
C PRO A 171 -10.82 18.63 8.73
N LEU A 172 -9.84 17.85 8.28
CA LEU A 172 -8.43 18.22 8.38
C LEU A 172 -8.08 19.28 7.33
N PRO A 173 -6.97 20.02 7.49
CA PRO A 173 -6.46 20.90 6.43
C PRO A 173 -6.35 20.17 5.09
N GLY A 174 -6.91 20.77 4.03
CA GLY A 174 -6.96 20.19 2.69
C GLY A 174 -8.11 19.20 2.44
N MET A 175 -8.93 18.89 3.44
CA MET A 175 -10.13 18.06 3.28
C MET A 175 -11.39 18.93 3.16
N VAL A 176 -12.32 18.51 2.31
CA VAL A 176 -13.63 19.14 2.09
C VAL A 176 -14.60 18.80 3.22
N ALA A 177 -14.55 17.56 3.73
CA ALA A 177 -15.48 17.06 4.74
C ALA A 177 -14.79 16.11 5.74
N PRO A 178 -15.29 16.02 6.99
CA PRO A 178 -14.81 15.02 7.94
C PRO A 178 -15.08 13.61 7.42
N ILE A 179 -14.41 12.61 7.99
CA ILE A 179 -14.65 11.21 7.66
C ILE A 179 -16.11 10.87 7.99
N PRO A 180 -16.92 10.38 7.03
CA PRO A 180 -18.34 10.09 7.28
C PRO A 180 -18.59 9.09 8.42
N ALA A 181 -17.73 8.08 8.55
CA ALA A 181 -17.80 7.12 9.66
C ALA A 181 -17.47 7.72 11.04
N LYS A 182 -16.87 8.92 11.10
CA LYS A 182 -16.46 9.64 12.32
C LYS A 182 -15.57 8.84 13.28
N ARG A 183 -14.83 7.88 12.73
CA ARG A 183 -13.85 7.06 13.45
C ARG A 183 -12.77 6.60 12.47
N GLN A 184 -11.65 6.18 13.04
CA GLN A 184 -10.67 5.37 12.33
C GLN A 184 -11.20 3.95 12.08
N GLY A 185 -10.61 3.28 11.10
CA GLY A 185 -10.77 1.85 10.90
C GLY A 185 -10.10 1.02 12.00
N THR A 186 -10.48 -0.24 12.09
CA THR A 186 -9.98 -1.22 13.06
C THR A 186 -9.10 -2.28 12.39
N GLU A 187 -8.20 -2.90 13.15
CA GLU A 187 -7.39 -4.02 12.65
C GLU A 187 -8.24 -5.20 12.18
N VAL A 188 -9.42 -5.40 12.78
CA VAL A 188 -10.37 -6.44 12.36
C VAL A 188 -10.89 -6.14 10.95
N GLU A 189 -11.31 -4.91 10.67
CA GLU A 189 -11.77 -4.51 9.33
C GLU A 189 -10.65 -4.66 8.29
N MET A 190 -9.41 -4.33 8.68
CA MET A 190 -8.23 -4.52 7.84
C MET A 190 -7.96 -6.01 7.55
N GLY A 191 -7.93 -6.83 8.60
CA GLY A 191 -7.69 -8.27 8.52
C GLY A 191 -8.75 -8.99 7.70
N MET A 192 -10.03 -8.64 7.86
CA MET A 192 -11.12 -9.24 7.08
C MET A 192 -10.97 -8.95 5.58
N THR A 193 -10.59 -7.73 5.19
CA THR A 193 -10.34 -7.40 3.78
C THR A 193 -9.12 -8.15 3.24
N ALA A 194 -8.04 -8.27 4.03
CA ALA A 194 -6.88 -9.07 3.64
C ALA A 194 -7.24 -10.56 3.46
N VAL A 195 -8.04 -11.13 4.35
CA VAL A 195 -8.54 -12.51 4.25
C VAL A 195 -9.39 -12.70 2.99
N TYR A 196 -10.30 -11.76 2.68
CA TYR A 196 -11.08 -11.82 1.44
C TYR A 196 -10.18 -11.85 0.19
N LEU A 197 -9.20 -10.95 0.10
CA LEU A 197 -8.27 -10.89 -1.03
C LEU A 197 -7.38 -12.14 -1.14
N ALA A 198 -7.00 -12.72 0.00
CA ALA A 198 -6.25 -13.97 0.06
C ALA A 198 -7.10 -15.15 -0.43
N ALA A 199 -8.33 -15.29 0.06
CA ALA A 199 -9.18 -16.46 -0.15
C ALA A 199 -9.99 -16.45 -1.46
N SER A 200 -10.25 -15.28 -2.05
CA SER A 200 -11.09 -15.19 -3.25
C SER A 200 -10.32 -15.53 -4.53
N ASP A 201 -10.33 -16.79 -4.94
CA ASP A 201 -9.64 -17.29 -6.16
C ASP A 201 -10.16 -16.64 -7.48
N TYR A 202 -11.23 -15.84 -7.44
CA TYR A 202 -11.78 -15.12 -8.60
C TYR A 202 -11.48 -13.61 -8.62
N THR A 203 -11.02 -13.03 -7.51
CA THR A 203 -10.73 -11.57 -7.43
C THR A 203 -9.29 -11.30 -7.91
N ASN A 204 -9.14 -10.63 -9.06
CA ASN A 204 -7.85 -10.25 -9.62
C ASN A 204 -7.88 -8.83 -10.20
N GLY A 205 -6.93 -7.98 -9.83
CA GLY A 205 -6.86 -6.58 -10.23
C GLY A 205 -7.81 -5.64 -9.49
N ALA A 206 -8.41 -6.08 -8.38
CA ALA A 206 -9.30 -5.23 -7.59
C ALA A 206 -8.52 -4.21 -6.75
N VAL A 207 -9.08 -3.01 -6.59
CA VAL A 207 -8.70 -2.04 -5.56
C VAL A 207 -9.80 -2.02 -4.51
N LEU A 208 -9.53 -2.62 -3.35
CA LEU A 208 -10.48 -2.65 -2.24
C LEU A 208 -10.17 -1.55 -1.24
N THR A 209 -10.97 -0.50 -1.29
CA THR A 209 -10.89 0.64 -0.37
C THR A 209 -11.61 0.33 0.94
N VAL A 210 -10.96 0.58 2.07
CA VAL A 210 -11.51 0.45 3.43
C VAL A 210 -11.21 1.72 4.19
N ASP A 211 -12.14 2.68 4.19
CA ASP A 211 -11.75 4.06 4.51
C ASP A 211 -12.81 4.90 5.24
N GLY A 212 -13.91 4.28 5.67
CA GLY A 212 -15.00 5.01 6.31
C GLY A 212 -15.63 6.10 5.43
N ALA A 213 -15.53 5.94 4.11
CA ALA A 213 -15.98 6.85 3.06
C ALA A 213 -15.20 8.18 2.96
N VAL A 214 -13.97 8.26 3.50
CA VAL A 214 -13.16 9.49 3.41
C VAL A 214 -12.87 9.89 1.96
N SER A 215 -12.55 8.94 1.09
CA SER A 215 -12.25 9.19 -0.33
C SER A 215 -13.49 9.64 -1.14
N LEU A 216 -14.70 9.27 -0.70
CA LEU A 216 -15.94 9.63 -1.39
C LEU A 216 -16.33 11.10 -1.18
N VAL A 217 -15.88 11.70 -0.08
CA VAL A 217 -16.21 13.09 0.28
C VAL A 217 -15.00 14.02 0.24
N ASN A 218 -13.81 13.49 -0.07
CA ASN A 218 -12.54 14.21 -0.23
C ASN A 218 -11.78 13.69 -1.47
N PRO A 219 -12.27 13.98 -2.69
CA PRO A 219 -11.63 13.56 -3.92
C PRO A 219 -10.30 14.28 -4.17
#